data_AF-A0A1W9MS52-F1
#
_entry.id   AF-A0A1W9MS52-F1
#
_cell.length_a   1.000
_cell.length_b   1.000
_cell.length_c   1.000
_cell.angle_alpha   90.00
_cell.angle_beta   90.00
_cell.angle_gamma   90.00
#
_symmetry.space_group_name_H-M   'P 1'
#
loop_
_entity.id
_entity.type
_entity.pdbx_description
1 polymer ?
#
loop_
_entity_poly.entity_id
_entity_poly.type
_entity_poly.pdbx_seq_one_letter_code
_entity_poly.pdbx_strand_id
1 'polypeptide(L)'
;MKKLKQPFKLIYDSEIIDHIVYIERKYHKLIRETIKEQLTYEPDTESLNRKPLVRPTESEAKWELRFGPDNRFRVFYETDPTNREVNILAIGVKMRNKLFIAGMEYNL
;
A
#
# COMPACT_ATOMS: atom_id res chain seq x y z
N MET A 1 13.07 -1.44 -28.75
CA MET A 1 12.83 -2.53 -27.79
C MET A 1 12.43 -1.93 -26.44
N LYS A 2 11.26 -2.27 -25.88
CA LYS A 2 10.92 -1.90 -24.49
C LYS A 2 11.83 -2.70 -23.57
N LYS A 3 12.66 -2.04 -22.77
CA LYS A 3 13.47 -2.69 -21.72
C LYS A 3 12.48 -3.34 -20.75
N LEU A 4 12.56 -4.67 -20.56
CA LEU A 4 11.78 -5.37 -19.54
C LEU A 4 12.20 -4.81 -18.18
N LYS A 5 11.26 -4.16 -17.47
CA LYS A 5 11.50 -3.71 -16.10
C LYS A 5 11.63 -4.96 -15.23
N GLN A 6 12.73 -5.08 -14.51
CA GLN A 6 12.88 -6.12 -13.52
C GLN A 6 11.84 -5.91 -12.39
N PRO A 7 11.36 -6.97 -11.72
CA PRO A 7 10.42 -6.85 -10.62
C PRO A 7 11.11 -6.40 -9.32
N PHE A 8 10.35 -5.77 -8.44
CA PHE A 8 10.65 -5.60 -7.03
C PHE A 8 10.05 -6.78 -6.24
N LYS A 9 10.72 -7.15 -5.16
CA LYS A 9 10.20 -8.11 -4.18
C LYS A 9 9.30 -7.38 -3.20
N LEU A 10 8.09 -7.91 -2.99
CA LEU A 10 7.15 -7.36 -2.02
C LEU A 10 7.41 -7.99 -0.65
N ILE A 11 7.73 -7.16 0.32
CA ILE A 11 7.94 -7.55 1.72
C ILE A 11 6.76 -7.02 2.51
N TYR A 12 6.14 -7.87 3.31
CA TYR A 12 5.02 -7.48 4.15
C TYR A 12 5.50 -7.46 5.59
N ASP A 13 5.25 -6.35 6.28
CA ASP A 13 5.48 -6.30 7.71
C ASP A 13 4.58 -7.31 8.44
N SER A 14 5.02 -7.79 9.59
CA SER A 14 4.32 -8.80 10.38
C SER A 14 2.92 -8.34 10.80
N GLU A 15 2.75 -7.04 11.06
CA GLU A 15 1.48 -6.40 11.45
C GLU A 15 0.43 -6.38 10.33
N ILE A 16 0.81 -6.64 9.08
CA ILE A 16 -0.11 -6.65 7.93
C ILE A 16 -1.23 -7.68 8.10
N ILE A 17 -0.95 -8.78 8.80
CA ILE A 17 -1.97 -9.80 9.07
C ILE A 17 -3.10 -9.19 9.91
N ASP A 18 -2.77 -8.45 10.95
CA ASP A 18 -3.75 -7.80 11.83
C ASP A 18 -4.54 -6.75 11.05
N HIS A 19 -3.89 -5.99 10.17
CA HIS A 19 -4.56 -5.02 9.30
C HIS A 19 -5.63 -5.67 8.41
N ILE A 20 -5.29 -6.78 7.76
CA ILE A 20 -6.15 -7.48 6.81
C ILE A 20 -7.35 -8.15 7.50
N VAL A 21 -7.19 -8.65 8.74
CA VAL A 21 -8.28 -9.29 9.51
C VAL A 21 -9.47 -8.34 9.75
N TYR A 22 -9.22 -7.03 9.91
CA TYR A 22 -10.28 -6.02 10.05
C TYR A 22 -10.98 -5.65 8.73
N ILE A 23 -10.48 -6.14 7.59
CA ILE A 23 -11.08 -5.92 6.28
C ILE A 23 -11.92 -7.14 5.89
N GLU A 24 -13.12 -6.91 5.36
CA GLU A 24 -14.01 -7.99 4.91
C GLU A 24 -13.28 -8.95 3.95
N ARG A 25 -13.34 -10.26 4.26
CA ARG A 25 -12.60 -11.32 3.55
C ARG A 25 -12.75 -11.30 2.02
N LYS A 26 -13.92 -10.86 1.52
CA LYS A 26 -14.19 -10.76 0.08
C LYS A 26 -13.22 -9.83 -0.66
N TYR A 27 -12.53 -8.91 0.03
CA TYR A 27 -11.55 -8.00 -0.55
C TYR A 27 -10.10 -8.45 -0.43
N HIS A 28 -9.78 -9.49 0.35
CA HIS A 28 -8.39 -9.91 0.57
C HIS A 28 -7.68 -10.25 -0.74
N LYS A 29 -8.38 -10.93 -1.66
CA LYS A 29 -7.87 -11.23 -2.99
C LYS A 29 -7.57 -9.96 -3.79
N LEU A 30 -8.53 -9.02 -3.83
CA LEU A 30 -8.38 -7.73 -4.51
C LEU A 30 -7.15 -6.96 -4.00
N ILE A 31 -7.01 -6.84 -2.68
CA ILE A 31 -5.89 -6.13 -2.06
C ILE A 31 -4.55 -6.75 -2.47
N ARG A 32 -4.42 -8.07 -2.33
CA ARG A 32 -3.19 -8.78 -2.69
C ARG A 32 -2.86 -8.64 -4.18
N GLU A 33 -3.84 -8.77 -5.05
CA GLU A 33 -3.65 -8.67 -6.51
C GLU A 33 -3.29 -7.24 -6.92
N THR A 34 -3.97 -6.22 -6.37
CA THR A 34 -3.65 -4.82 -6.67
C THR A 34 -2.27 -4.41 -6.17
N ILE A 35 -1.85 -4.84 -4.96
CA ILE A 35 -0.48 -4.59 -4.46
C ILE A 35 0.55 -5.18 -5.44
N LYS A 36 0.35 -6.43 -5.84
CA LYS A 36 1.23 -7.10 -6.80
C LYS A 36 1.25 -6.36 -8.14
N GLU A 37 0.11 -6.06 -8.72
CA GLU A 37 0.01 -5.41 -10.02
C GLU A 37 0.66 -4.01 -10.02
N GLN A 38 0.35 -3.20 -9.00
CA GLN A 38 0.75 -1.79 -8.97
C GLN A 38 2.19 -1.56 -8.53
N LEU A 39 2.75 -2.44 -7.68
CA LEU A 39 4.04 -2.18 -7.03
C LEU A 39 5.19 -3.07 -7.53
N THR A 40 4.92 -4.10 -8.34
CA THR A 40 5.99 -5.01 -8.79
C THR A 40 7.02 -4.31 -9.68
N TYR A 41 6.65 -3.36 -10.54
CA TYR A 41 7.56 -2.85 -11.56
C TYR A 41 7.92 -1.37 -11.44
N GLU A 42 7.00 -0.55 -10.95
CA GLU A 42 7.17 0.91 -10.85
C GLU A 42 6.60 1.45 -9.53
N PRO A 43 7.07 0.95 -8.37
CA PRO A 43 6.52 1.33 -7.07
C PRO A 43 6.82 2.78 -6.66
N ASP A 44 7.80 3.43 -7.28
CA ASP A 44 8.30 4.78 -6.95
C ASP A 44 7.89 5.85 -7.98
N THR A 45 7.03 5.49 -8.94
CA THR A 45 6.60 6.40 -10.01
C THR A 45 5.20 6.94 -9.72
N GLU A 46 5.02 8.24 -9.46
CA GLU A 46 3.68 8.77 -9.12
C GLU A 46 2.60 8.38 -10.16
N SER A 47 1.39 8.08 -9.68
CA SER A 47 0.22 7.83 -10.54
C SER A 47 -1.02 8.53 -9.98
N LEU A 48 -2.16 8.40 -10.66
CA LEU A 48 -3.44 8.88 -10.12
C LEU A 48 -3.77 8.24 -8.76
N ASN A 49 -3.39 6.98 -8.60
CA ASN A 49 -3.71 6.14 -7.45
C ASN A 49 -2.54 5.97 -6.48
N ARG A 50 -1.35 6.48 -6.80
CA ARG A 50 -0.15 6.35 -5.97
C ARG A 50 0.43 7.72 -5.71
N LYS A 51 0.43 8.15 -4.45
CA LYS A 51 0.82 9.49 -4.03
C LYS A 51 2.00 9.44 -3.07
N PRO A 52 3.01 10.31 -3.23
CA PRO A 52 4.02 10.48 -2.20
C PRO A 52 3.36 11.06 -0.95
N LEU A 53 3.74 10.54 0.21
CA LEU A 53 3.35 11.10 1.50
C LEU A 53 4.16 12.38 1.74
N VAL A 54 3.46 13.48 1.98
CA VAL A 54 4.06 14.80 2.17
C VAL A 54 4.41 15.06 3.65
N ARG A 55 3.82 14.27 4.56
CA ARG A 55 4.02 14.40 6.00
C ARG A 55 4.63 13.12 6.56
N PRO A 56 5.48 13.21 7.60
CA PRO A 56 5.89 12.04 8.36
C PRO A 56 4.64 11.35 8.91
N THR A 57 4.46 10.08 8.57
CA THR A 57 3.51 9.22 9.28
C THR A 57 4.19 8.64 10.51
N GLU A 58 3.41 8.05 11.43
CA GLU A 58 3.99 7.23 12.51
C GLU A 58 4.81 6.06 11.95
N SER A 59 4.52 5.64 10.70
CA SER A 59 5.32 4.69 9.93
C SER A 59 6.40 5.37 9.08
N GLU A 60 7.41 4.59 8.66
CA GLU A 60 8.45 5.01 7.70
C GLU A 60 7.94 5.10 6.24
N ALA A 61 6.62 5.00 6.02
CA ALA A 61 6.03 5.03 4.70
C ALA A 61 6.32 6.34 3.98
N LYS A 62 6.63 6.22 2.68
CA LYS A 62 6.86 7.36 1.77
C LYS A 62 5.78 7.45 0.70
N TRP A 63 4.98 6.41 0.54
CA TRP A 63 3.99 6.30 -0.51
C TRP A 63 2.66 5.79 0.02
N GLU A 64 1.58 6.27 -0.59
CA GLU A 64 0.21 5.83 -0.40
C GLU A 64 -0.36 5.33 -1.73
N LEU A 65 -0.68 4.05 -1.82
CA LEU A 65 -1.49 3.48 -2.90
C LEU A 65 -2.97 3.46 -2.50
N ARG A 66 -3.82 3.98 -3.38
CA ARG A 66 -5.27 4.18 -3.19
C ARG A 66 -6.04 3.36 -4.22
N PHE A 67 -6.96 2.51 -3.78
CA PHE A 67 -7.73 1.66 -4.68
C PHE A 67 -8.99 1.08 -4.02
N GLY A 68 -9.66 0.17 -4.73
CA GLY A 68 -10.84 -0.56 -4.26
C GLY A 68 -12.15 0.20 -4.45
N PRO A 69 -13.28 -0.40 -4.03
CA PRO A 69 -14.58 0.23 -4.09
C PRO A 69 -14.57 1.58 -3.39
N ASP A 70 -15.19 2.59 -3.99
CA ASP A 70 -15.25 3.96 -3.49
C ASP A 70 -13.89 4.57 -3.14
N ASN A 71 -12.81 4.05 -3.76
CA ASN A 71 -11.43 4.42 -3.48
C ASN A 71 -11.14 4.37 -1.96
N ARG A 72 -11.52 3.28 -1.30
CA ARG A 72 -11.46 3.15 0.16
C ARG A 72 -10.20 2.47 0.70
N PHE A 73 -9.49 1.64 -0.06
CA PHE A 73 -8.31 0.97 0.45
C PHE A 73 -7.07 1.84 0.33
N ARG A 74 -6.23 1.78 1.35
CA ARG A 74 -4.94 2.45 1.43
C ARG A 74 -3.85 1.44 1.74
N VAL A 75 -2.77 1.50 0.98
CA VAL A 75 -1.56 0.74 1.26
C VAL A 75 -0.44 1.75 1.44
N PHE A 76 0.18 1.73 2.61
CA PHE A 76 1.31 2.57 2.95
C PHE A 76 2.57 1.72 2.84
N TYR A 77 3.55 2.24 2.11
CA TYR A 77 4.76 1.49 1.84
C TYR A 77 5.94 2.42 1.62
N GLU A 78 7.12 1.83 1.64
CA GLU A 78 8.35 2.45 1.19
C GLU A 78 9.04 1.55 0.14
N THR A 79 10.07 2.09 -0.50
CA THR A 79 10.83 1.38 -1.53
C THR A 79 12.30 1.45 -1.21
N ASP A 80 12.98 0.30 -1.28
CA ASP A 80 14.43 0.18 -1.31
C ASP A 80 14.88 -0.13 -2.75
N PRO A 81 15.32 0.88 -3.54
CA PRO A 81 15.76 0.65 -4.91
C PRO A 81 17.06 -0.13 -5.00
N THR A 82 17.87 -0.15 -3.94
CA THR A 82 19.16 -0.83 -3.90
C THR A 82 18.95 -2.34 -3.87
N ASN A 83 18.09 -2.80 -2.96
CA ASN A 83 17.73 -4.21 -2.82
C ASN A 83 16.55 -4.63 -3.72
N ARG A 84 15.91 -3.67 -4.40
CA ARG A 84 14.68 -3.85 -5.18
C ARG A 84 13.55 -4.43 -4.34
N GLU A 85 13.34 -3.85 -3.16
CA GLU A 85 12.28 -4.26 -2.25
C GLU A 85 11.23 -3.16 -2.13
N VAL A 86 10.00 -3.59 -1.90
CA VAL A 86 8.88 -2.73 -1.52
C VAL A 86 8.39 -3.24 -0.17
N ASN A 87 8.61 -2.45 0.88
CA ASN A 87 8.16 -2.79 2.22
C ASN A 87 6.75 -2.26 2.42
N ILE A 88 5.78 -3.17 2.50
CA ILE A 88 4.37 -2.89 2.79
C ILE A 88 4.22 -2.78 4.30
N LEU A 89 4.02 -1.55 4.77
CA LEU A 89 4.08 -1.20 6.19
C LEU A 89 2.68 -1.18 6.82
N ALA A 90 1.67 -0.69 6.10
CA ALA A 90 0.31 -0.71 6.62
C ALA A 90 -0.75 -0.83 5.52
N ILE A 91 -1.90 -1.43 5.89
CA ILE A 91 -3.09 -1.51 5.03
C ILE A 91 -4.28 -0.95 5.81
N GLY A 92 -4.94 0.04 5.24
CA GLY A 92 -6.04 0.75 5.87
C GLY A 92 -7.28 0.84 5.00
N VAL A 93 -8.38 1.20 5.65
CA VAL A 93 -9.67 1.50 5.02
C VAL A 93 -10.07 2.92 5.35
N LYS A 94 -10.33 3.72 4.32
CA LYS A 94 -10.93 5.03 4.46
C LYS A 94 -12.45 4.87 4.53
N MET A 95 -13.03 5.35 5.63
CA MET A 95 -14.48 5.44 5.81
C MET A 95 -14.84 6.92 5.94
N ARG A 96 -15.50 7.47 4.91
CA ARG A 96 -15.75 8.91 4.76
C ARG A 96 -14.45 9.71 4.83
N ASN A 97 -14.28 10.57 5.83
CA ASN A 97 -13.08 11.37 6.02
C ASN A 97 -12.01 10.68 6.88
N LYS A 98 -12.31 9.56 7.54
CA LYS A 98 -11.43 8.89 8.51
C LYS A 98 -10.66 7.72 7.91
N LEU A 99 -9.42 7.52 8.33
CA LEU A 99 -8.61 6.33 8.00
C LEU A 99 -8.64 5.36 9.17
N PHE A 100 -8.80 4.07 8.90
CA PHE A 100 -8.71 3.01 9.89
C PHE A 100 -7.63 1.99 9.50
N ILE A 101 -6.75 1.64 10.44
CA ILE A 101 -5.73 0.59 10.31
C ILE A 101 -5.85 -0.29 11.56
N ALA A 102 -5.92 -1.62 11.41
CA ALA A 102 -6.22 -2.55 12.51
C ALA A 102 -7.49 -2.19 13.33
N GLY A 103 -8.46 -1.51 12.72
CA GLY A 103 -9.65 -1.00 13.42
C GLY A 103 -9.43 0.27 14.26
N MET A 104 -8.20 0.79 14.35
CA MET A 104 -7.88 2.05 15.00
C MET A 104 -7.94 3.22 14.02
N GLU A 105 -8.42 4.39 14.47
CA GLU A 105 -8.53 5.60 13.66
C GLU A 105 -7.18 6.34 13.61
N TYR A 106 -6.78 6.77 12.42
CA TYR A 106 -5.55 7.52 12.18
C TYR A 106 -5.84 8.82 11.41
N ASN A 107 -5.03 9.84 11.71
CA ASN A 107 -5.01 11.11 10.97
C ASN A 107 -3.86 11.07 9.94
N LEU A 108 -4.16 11.43 8.69
CA LEU A 108 -3.19 11.67 7.60
C LEU A 108 -3.04 13.17 7.37
#